data_AF-A0A5C3NLB3-F1
#
_entry.id   AF-A0A5C3NLB3-F1
#
_cell.length_a   1.000
_cell.length_b   1.000
_cell.length_c   1.000
_cell.angle_alpha   90.00
_cell.angle_beta   90.00
_cell.angle_gamma   90.00
#
_symmetry.space_group_name_H-M   'P 1'
#
loop_
_entity.id
_entity.type
_entity.pdbx_description
1 polymer ?
#
loop_
_entity_poly.entity_id
_entity_poly.type
_entity_poly.pdbx_seq_one_letter_code
_entity_poly.pdbx_strand_id
1 'polypeptide(L)' 'ELTSPVCLYNIDSTEKCDGTIAEVAVLGMTIGDYQEQVVFVVTDVGDEDVIIGLDWLRKH' A
#
# COMPACT_ATOMS: atom_id res chain seq x y z
N GLU A 1 -10.84 -0.12 -11.94
CA GLU A 1 -9.59 0.48 -12.43
C GLU A 1 -9.52 1.92 -11.96
N LEU A 2 -8.33 2.42 -11.60
CA LEU A 2 -8.14 3.82 -11.20
C LEU A 2 -8.16 4.71 -12.45
N THR A 3 -8.83 5.87 -12.36
CA THR A 3 -8.97 6.81 -13.49
C THR A 3 -7.65 7.48 -13.88
N SER A 4 -6.68 7.53 -12.96
CA SER A 4 -5.31 8.03 -13.17
C SER A 4 -4.34 7.36 -12.18
N PRO A 5 -3.07 7.17 -12.55
CA PRO A 5 -2.03 6.72 -11.62
C PRO A 5 -1.84 7.68 -10.46
N VAL A 6 -1.62 7.15 -9.26
CA VAL A 6 -1.24 7.93 -8.08
C VAL A 6 0.26 7.75 -7.88
N CYS A 7 1.03 8.83 -7.84
CA CYS A 7 2.46 8.77 -7.52
C CYS A 7 2.66 8.58 -6.01
N LEU A 8 3.47 7.59 -5.64
CA LEU A 8 3.93 7.38 -4.27
C LEU A 8 5.32 7.97 -4.10
N TYR A 9 5.55 8.64 -2.97
CA TYR A 9 6.85 9.17 -2.58
C TYR A 9 7.39 8.33 -1.42
N ASN A 10 8.58 7.74 -1.59
CA ASN A 10 9.27 7.03 -0.52
C ASN A 10 9.78 8.03 0.54
N ILE A 11 9.83 7.57 1.81
CA ILE A 11 10.29 8.39 2.96
C ILE A 11 11.76 8.80 2.80
N ASP A 12 12.55 8.04 2.03
CA ASP A 12 13.97 8.31 1.80
C ASP A 12 14.25 9.44 0.79
N SER A 13 13.21 10.14 0.32
CA SER A 13 13.31 11.33 -0.55
C SER A 13 14.02 11.11 -1.89
N THR A 14 14.22 9.85 -2.30
CA THR A 14 14.64 9.55 -3.66
C THR A 14 13.44 9.66 -4.61
N GLU A 15 13.53 10.54 -5.61
CA GLU A 15 12.51 10.68 -6.66
C GLU A 15 12.56 9.46 -7.58
N LYS A 16 11.87 8.40 -7.17
CA LYS A 16 11.51 7.31 -8.06
C LYS A 16 10.00 7.28 -8.21
N CYS A 17 9.51 7.85 -9.31
CA CYS A 17 8.22 7.49 -9.87
C CYS A 17 8.26 6.05 -10.42
N ASP A 18 8.69 5.06 -9.62
CA ASP A 18 8.63 3.63 -9.98
C ASP A 18 7.27 3.00 -9.59
N GLY A 19 6.50 3.66 -8.71
CA GLY A 19 5.22 3.15 -8.24
C GLY A 19 4.02 3.72 -9.00
N THR A 20 3.73 3.21 -10.20
CA THR A 20 2.40 3.40 -10.79
C THR A 20 1.44 2.47 -10.03
N ILE A 21 0.48 3.02 -9.27
CA ILE A 21 -0.60 2.20 -8.72
C ILE A 21 -1.46 1.71 -9.89
N ALA A 22 -1.21 0.47 -10.30
CA ALA A 22 -1.90 -0.14 -11.45
C ALA A 22 -3.16 -0.87 -11.01
N GLU A 23 -3.16 -1.44 -9.80
CA GLU A 23 -4.17 -2.41 -9.38
C GLU A 23 -4.54 -2.25 -7.91
N VAL A 24 -5.71 -2.78 -7.56
CA VAL A 24 -6.17 -2.92 -6.18
C VAL A 24 -6.49 -4.38 -5.90
N ALA A 25 -6.11 -4.88 -4.73
CA ALA A 25 -6.37 -6.24 -4.30
C ALA A 25 -7.07 -6.24 -2.94
N VAL A 26 -8.05 -7.12 -2.76
CA VAL A 26 -8.67 -7.36 -1.46
C VAL A 26 -7.94 -8.51 -0.80
N LEU A 27 -7.28 -8.23 0.33
CA LEU A 27 -6.51 -9.23 1.08
C LEU A 27 -7.11 -9.43 2.47
N GLY A 28 -7.08 -10.68 2.94
CA GLY A 28 -7.31 -10.96 4.35
C GLY A 28 -6.04 -10.65 5.14
N MET A 29 -6.14 -9.81 6.15
CA MET A 29 -5.03 -9.45 7.03
C MET A 29 -5.28 -10.00 8.44
N THR A 30 -4.25 -10.59 9.03
CA THR A 30 -4.26 -11.06 10.43
C THR A 30 -3.08 -10.43 11.17
N ILE A 31 -3.36 -9.68 12.24
CA ILE A 31 -2.35 -9.06 13.10
C ILE A 31 -2.66 -9.46 14.55
N GLY A 32 -1.87 -10.39 15.11
CA GLY A 32 -2.20 -11.00 16.39
C GLY A 32 -3.57 -11.69 16.33
N ASP A 33 -4.47 -11.32 17.24
CA ASP A 33 -5.85 -11.83 17.29
C ASP A 33 -6.83 -11.01 16.42
N TYR A 34 -6.35 -9.95 15.77
CA TYR A 34 -7.17 -9.08 14.91
C TYR A 34 -7.21 -9.61 13.47
N GLN A 35 -8.40 -9.69 12.89
CA GLN A 35 -8.62 -10.13 11.52
C GLN A 35 -9.57 -9.18 10.79
N GLU A 36 -9.21 -8.78 9.57
CA GLU A 36 -10.08 -8.01 8.70
C GLU A 36 -9.76 -8.24 7.21
N GLN A 37 -10.65 -7.76 6.34
CA GLN A 37 -10.35 -7.62 4.91
C GLN A 37 -9.97 -6.18 4.62
N VAL A 38 -8.81 -5.98 3.98
CA VAL A 38 -8.28 -4.67 3.63
C VAL A 38 -8.09 -4.59 2.13
N VAL A 39 -8.41 -3.43 1.56
CA VAL A 39 -8.10 -3.13 0.15
C VAL A 39 -6.69 -2.56 0.12
N PHE A 40 -5.78 -3.27 -0.55
CA PHE A 40 -4.44 -2.81 -0.82
C PHE A 40 -4.33 -2.25 -2.23
N VAL A 41 -3.52 -1.20 -2.36
CA VAL A 41 -3.00 -0.75 -3.64
C VAL A 41 -1.78 -1.58 -3.99
N VAL A 42 -1.69 -2.06 -5.23
CA VAL A 42 -0.56 -2.86 -5.71
C VAL A 42 0.39 -1.94 -6.47
N THR A 43 1.64 -1.96 -6.05
CA THR A 43 2.75 -1.19 -6.61
C THR A 43 4.05 -1.95 -6.34
N ASP A 44 5.09 -1.63 -7.08
CA ASP A 44 6.45 -1.99 -6.66
C ASP A 44 6.78 -1.25 -5.36
N VAL A 45 7.18 -2.00 -4.33
CA VAL A 45 7.56 -1.51 -3.00
C VAL A 45 9.04 -1.78 -2.70
N GLY A 46 9.82 -2.22 -3.69
CA GLY A 46 11.24 -2.57 -3.52
C GLY A 46 11.42 -3.89 -2.75
N ASP A 47 12.26 -3.86 -1.72
CA ASP A 47 12.63 -5.05 -0.94
C ASP A 47 11.61 -5.40 0.17
N GLU A 48 10.55 -4.61 0.31
CA GLU A 48 9.52 -4.82 1.33
C GLU A 48 8.43 -5.79 0.85
N ASP A 49 7.87 -6.58 1.77
CA ASP A 49 6.75 -7.48 1.44
C ASP A 49 5.40 -6.72 1.40
N VAL A 50 5.20 -5.77 2.31
CA VAL A 50 3.97 -4.97 2.43
C VAL A 50 4.24 -3.65 3.16
N ILE A 51 3.62 -2.56 2.70
CA ILE A 51 3.63 -1.27 3.38
C ILE A 51 2.24 -1.01 3.98
N ILE A 52 2.18 -0.76 5.29
CA ILE A 52 0.95 -0.38 5.98
C ILE A 52 0.86 1.14 6.06
N GLY A 53 -0.22 1.70 5.51
CA GLY A 53 -0.47 3.13 5.48
C GLY A 53 -0.71 3.75 6.86
N LEU A 54 -0.42 5.06 6.98
CA LEU A 54 -0.62 5.81 8.22
C LEU A 54 -2.10 5.96 8.60
N ASP A 55 -2.99 5.96 7.61
CA ASP A 55 -4.43 5.94 7.80
C ASP A 55 -4.91 4.67 8.51
N TRP A 56 -4.37 3.51 8.11
CA TRP A 56 -4.63 2.25 8.79
C TRP A 56 -4.16 2.30 10.25
N LEU A 57 -2.92 2.76 10.49
CA LEU A 57 -2.33 2.91 11.83
C LEU A 57 -3.05 3.94 12.73
N ARG A 58 -3.83 4.85 12.15
CA ARG A 58 -4.63 5.82 12.92
C ARG A 58 -6.01 5.29 13.28
N LYS A 59 -6.54 4.38 12.46
CA LYS A 59 -7.85 3.76 12.65
C LYS A 59 -7.79 2.63 13.68
N HIS A 60 -6.66 1.93 13.76
CA HIS A 60 -6.40 0.76 14.59
C HIS A 60 -5.22 1.00 15.53
#